data_AF-A0A3N9X412-F1
#
_entry.id   AF-A0A3N9X412-F1
#
_cell.length_a   1.000
_cell.length_b   1.000
_cell.length_c   1.000
_cell.angle_alpha   90.00
_cell.angle_beta   90.00
_cell.angle_gamma   90.00
#
_symmetry.space_group_name_H-M   'P 1'
#
loop_
_entity.id
_entity.type
_entity.pdbx_description
1 polymer ?
#
loop_
_entity_poly.entity_id
_entity_poly.type
_entity_poly.pdbx_seq_one_letter_code
_entity_poly.pdbx_strand_id
1 'polypeptide(L)'
;MRAIPLFVVALVLCGCTAPAPPAAGPASPAGSAAVPSSPAASPPVPAFQQSLPGSARRECVVVPGDATLVRSGDFIAGDFVEYRRQWHPDLGPDLGKLFWLPASPQLNAALTVTATSGGRTETYSAGSLATNDAGQAMYPSGIPLPAAGTWKLVAQAGDGWGCFELTLL
;
A
#
# COMPACT_ATOMS: atom_id res chain seq x y z
N MET A 1 55.41 12.32 7.51
CA MET A 1 56.05 10.98 7.63
C MET A 1 55.02 10.01 8.16
N ARG A 2 54.47 9.14 7.30
CA ARG A 2 53.54 8.05 7.65
C ARG A 2 54.07 6.79 6.98
N ALA A 3 54.35 5.75 7.78
CA ALA A 3 54.90 4.49 7.32
C ALA A 3 53.80 3.56 6.82
N ILE A 4 54.05 2.92 5.68
CA ILE A 4 53.25 1.87 5.04
C ILE A 4 53.86 0.53 5.46
N PRO A 5 53.07 -0.46 5.90
CA PRO A 5 53.49 -1.85 5.82
C PRO A 5 52.78 -2.57 4.67
N LEU A 6 53.57 -2.95 3.67
CA LEU A 6 53.28 -4.06 2.78
C LEU A 6 53.13 -5.34 3.61
N PHE A 7 52.08 -6.12 3.34
CA PHE A 7 52.07 -7.55 3.67
C PHE A 7 51.76 -8.36 2.41
N VAL A 8 52.77 -9.14 2.04
CA VAL A 8 52.78 -10.20 1.04
C VAL A 8 52.38 -11.52 1.72
N VAL A 9 52.14 -12.58 0.94
CA VAL A 9 52.14 -14.02 1.29
C VAL A 9 50.73 -14.57 1.57
N ALA A 10 50.24 -15.70 1.04
CA ALA A 10 50.72 -16.69 0.08
C ALA A 10 49.49 -17.41 -0.51
N LEU A 11 49.62 -17.84 -1.76
CA LEU A 11 48.65 -18.69 -2.46
C LEU A 11 48.90 -20.16 -2.05
N VAL A 12 47.98 -20.77 -1.31
CA VAL A 12 48.05 -22.21 -0.97
C VAL A 12 47.13 -22.97 -1.93
N LEU A 13 47.74 -23.69 -2.86
CA LEU A 13 47.10 -24.66 -3.75
C LEU A 13 46.76 -25.92 -2.96
N CYS A 14 45.50 -26.07 -2.55
CA CYS A 14 44.98 -27.33 -2.02
C CYS A 14 44.36 -28.14 -3.17
N GLY A 15 45.09 -29.13 -3.66
CA GLY A 15 44.55 -30.17 -4.54
C GLY A 15 43.76 -31.18 -3.72
N CYS A 16 42.43 -31.20 -3.88
CA CYS A 16 41.57 -32.25 -3.35
C CYS A 16 41.15 -33.17 -4.50
N THR A 17 41.75 -34.35 -4.56
CA THR A 17 41.32 -35.46 -5.43
C THR A 17 39.95 -35.94 -4.95
N ALA A 18 38.90 -35.75 -5.75
CA ALA A 18 37.55 -36.20 -5.41
C ALA A 18 37.33 -37.68 -5.83
N PRO A 19 36.75 -38.53 -4.96
CA PRO A 19 36.35 -39.88 -5.34
C PRO A 19 35.06 -39.87 -6.18
N ALA A 20 34.97 -40.81 -7.14
CA ALA A 20 33.84 -40.96 -8.04
C ALA A 20 32.53 -41.32 -7.29
N PRO A 21 31.37 -40.80 -7.70
CA PRO A 21 30.09 -41.13 -7.07
C PRO A 21 29.60 -42.53 -7.45
N PRO A 22 28.93 -43.27 -6.54
CA PRO A 22 28.33 -44.56 -6.84
C PRO A 22 27.07 -44.43 -7.72
N ALA A 23 26.79 -45.53 -8.45
CA ALA A 23 25.76 -45.66 -9.47
C ALA A 23 24.33 -45.32 -8.99
N ALA A 24 23.57 -44.67 -9.87
CA ALA A 24 22.18 -44.30 -9.68
C ALA A 24 21.26 -45.53 -9.55
N GLY A 25 20.57 -45.64 -8.41
CA GLY A 25 19.39 -46.50 -8.27
C GLY A 25 18.18 -45.89 -9.00
N PRO A 26 17.15 -46.69 -9.36
CA PRO A 26 15.99 -46.20 -10.08
C PRO A 26 15.17 -45.24 -9.22
N ALA A 27 14.87 -44.07 -9.79
CA ALA A 27 14.04 -43.05 -9.17
C ALA A 27 12.60 -43.53 -9.05
N SER A 28 12.06 -43.55 -7.83
CA SER A 28 10.62 -43.63 -7.60
C SER A 28 9.93 -42.41 -8.22
N PRO A 29 8.74 -42.57 -8.83
CA PRO A 29 8.00 -41.42 -9.33
C PRO A 29 7.52 -40.57 -8.15
N ALA A 30 8.08 -39.36 -8.03
CA ALA A 30 7.56 -38.33 -7.17
C ALA A 30 6.12 -38.03 -7.60
N GLY A 31 5.16 -38.31 -6.71
CA GLY A 31 3.77 -37.97 -6.93
C GLY A 31 3.65 -36.49 -7.27
N SER A 32 2.87 -36.17 -8.32
CA SER A 32 2.53 -34.81 -8.68
C SER A 32 1.89 -34.10 -7.48
N ALA A 33 2.65 -33.19 -6.87
CA ALA A 33 2.08 -32.24 -5.93
C ALA A 33 1.09 -31.37 -6.69
N ALA A 34 -0.16 -31.35 -6.24
CA ALA A 34 -1.18 -30.45 -6.78
C ALA A 34 -0.70 -29.00 -6.61
N VAL A 35 -0.67 -28.27 -7.72
CA VAL A 35 -0.44 -26.82 -7.72
C VAL A 35 -1.61 -26.18 -6.97
N PRO A 36 -1.40 -25.34 -5.95
CA PRO A 36 -2.51 -24.70 -5.26
C PRO A 36 -3.27 -23.82 -6.26
N SER A 37 -4.57 -24.11 -6.39
CA SER A 37 -5.56 -23.33 -7.09
C SER A 37 -5.51 -21.87 -6.64
N SER A 38 -5.81 -20.95 -7.57
CA SER A 38 -5.89 -19.48 -7.46
C SER A 38 -5.96 -18.90 -6.04
N PRO A 39 -5.28 -17.76 -5.77
CA PRO A 39 -5.39 -17.10 -4.47
C PRO A 39 -6.87 -16.91 -4.15
N ALA A 40 -7.29 -17.46 -3.01
CA ALA A 40 -8.65 -17.33 -2.53
C ALA A 40 -9.05 -15.86 -2.57
N ALA A 41 -10.24 -15.58 -3.09
CA ALA A 41 -10.80 -14.23 -3.05
C ALA A 41 -10.64 -13.69 -1.63
N SER A 42 -10.04 -12.50 -1.50
CA SER A 42 -9.83 -11.90 -0.18
C SER A 42 -11.18 -11.77 0.52
N PRO A 43 -11.27 -12.08 1.83
CA PRO A 43 -12.53 -11.98 2.55
C PRO A 43 -13.12 -10.56 2.41
N PRO A 44 -14.45 -10.41 2.32
CA PRO A 44 -15.09 -9.11 2.22
C PRO A 44 -14.64 -8.24 3.39
N VAL A 45 -14.27 -6.98 3.13
CA VAL A 45 -13.86 -6.03 4.17
C VAL A 45 -15.11 -5.61 4.97
N PRO A 46 -15.25 -5.95 6.28
CA PRO A 46 -16.44 -5.65 7.07
C PRO A 46 -16.97 -4.21 6.97
N ALA A 47 -16.09 -3.22 6.78
CA ALA A 47 -16.48 -1.81 6.63
C ALA A 47 -17.44 -1.57 5.45
N PHE A 48 -17.38 -2.39 4.39
CA PHE A 48 -18.27 -2.29 3.23
C PHE A 48 -19.70 -2.81 3.49
N GLN A 49 -19.93 -3.50 4.61
CA GLN A 49 -21.26 -3.94 5.04
C GLN A 49 -21.98 -2.87 5.88
N GLN A 50 -21.26 -1.82 6.31
CA GLN A 50 -21.81 -0.75 7.13
C GLN A 50 -22.48 0.31 6.25
N SER A 51 -23.49 0.97 6.82
CA SER A 51 -24.06 2.19 6.23
C SER A 51 -23.12 3.37 6.52
N LEU A 52 -22.26 3.70 5.56
CA LEU A 52 -21.34 4.83 5.63
C LEU A 52 -21.85 6.01 4.78
N PRO A 53 -21.51 7.26 5.13
CA PRO A 53 -21.69 8.40 4.24
C PRO A 53 -21.03 8.17 2.87
N GLY A 54 -21.58 8.81 1.83
CA GLY A 54 -21.08 8.74 0.46
C GLY A 54 -21.89 7.79 -0.42
N SER A 55 -21.22 7.07 -1.31
CA SER A 55 -21.86 6.29 -2.38
C SER A 55 -21.06 5.05 -2.76
N ALA A 56 -21.76 3.97 -3.12
CA ALA A 56 -21.17 2.79 -3.73
C ALA A 56 -20.89 2.96 -5.24
N ARG A 57 -21.36 4.04 -5.86
CA ARG A 57 -21.14 4.34 -7.27
C ARG A 57 -19.78 5.01 -7.47
N ARG A 58 -19.24 4.90 -8.69
CA ARG A 58 -18.03 5.63 -9.11
C ARG A 58 -18.33 7.10 -9.37
N GLU A 59 -18.50 7.86 -8.30
CA GLU A 59 -18.75 9.30 -8.33
C GLU A 59 -17.97 10.01 -7.22
N CYS A 60 -17.70 11.30 -7.41
CA CYS A 60 -17.10 12.13 -6.37
C CYS A 60 -18.15 12.42 -5.29
N VAL A 61 -17.77 12.21 -4.03
CA VAL A 61 -18.64 12.45 -2.88
C VAL A 61 -18.03 13.52 -1.98
N VAL A 62 -18.88 14.42 -1.50
CA VAL A 62 -18.48 15.39 -0.47
C VAL A 62 -18.22 14.66 0.83
N VAL A 63 -17.08 14.95 1.48
CA VAL A 63 -16.75 14.42 2.81
C VAL A 63 -17.40 15.31 3.87
N PRO A 64 -18.42 14.84 4.61
CA PRO A 64 -19.05 15.63 5.67
C PRO A 64 -18.04 16.05 6.75
N GLY A 65 -18.32 17.17 7.42
CA GLY A 65 -17.43 17.77 8.44
C GLY A 65 -17.08 16.85 9.62
N ASP A 66 -18.01 15.96 9.94
CA ASP A 66 -18.02 15.06 11.11
C ASP A 66 -17.83 13.58 10.74
N ALA A 67 -17.75 13.24 9.46
CA ALA A 67 -17.58 11.86 9.03
C ALA A 67 -16.13 11.41 9.17
N THR A 68 -15.88 10.33 9.93
CA THR A 68 -14.57 9.68 10.05
C THR A 68 -14.24 8.86 8.81
N LEU A 69 -15.22 8.10 8.32
CA LEU A 69 -15.14 7.23 7.16
C LEU A 69 -16.17 7.62 6.12
N VAL A 70 -15.77 7.65 4.85
CA VAL A 70 -16.66 7.91 3.72
C VAL A 70 -16.40 6.88 2.63
N ARG A 71 -17.44 6.44 1.94
CA ARG A 71 -17.34 5.53 0.80
C ARG A 71 -17.51 6.27 -0.53
N SER A 72 -16.65 5.96 -1.49
CA SER A 72 -16.85 6.31 -2.91
C SER A 72 -16.39 5.14 -3.77
N GLY A 73 -17.32 4.61 -4.57
CA GLY A 73 -17.06 3.47 -5.45
C GLY A 73 -16.50 2.26 -4.70
N ASP A 74 -15.25 1.94 -5.05
CA ASP A 74 -14.52 0.76 -4.60
C ASP A 74 -13.61 1.04 -3.39
N PHE A 75 -13.68 2.25 -2.82
CA PHE A 75 -12.90 2.62 -1.63
C PHE A 75 -13.79 3.15 -0.50
N ILE A 76 -13.37 2.82 0.72
CA ILE A 76 -13.68 3.59 1.92
C ILE A 76 -12.41 4.31 2.33
N ALA A 77 -12.50 5.61 2.58
CA ALA A 77 -11.38 6.44 3.02
C ALA A 77 -11.66 7.03 4.40
N GLY A 78 -10.60 7.28 5.15
CA GLY A 78 -10.61 7.94 6.46
C GLY A 78 -9.18 8.09 6.98
N ASP A 79 -8.90 8.44 8.22
CA ASP A 79 -9.84 9.07 9.14
C ASP A 79 -9.90 10.56 8.81
N PHE A 80 -11.00 11.03 8.23
CA PHE A 80 -11.11 12.42 7.79
C PHE A 80 -11.22 13.41 8.95
N VAL A 81 -11.78 13.00 10.09
CA VAL A 81 -11.86 13.86 11.29
C VAL A 81 -10.47 14.05 11.87
N GLU A 82 -9.72 12.96 12.02
CA GLU A 82 -8.35 13.01 12.50
C GLU A 82 -7.44 13.78 11.55
N TYR A 83 -7.57 13.52 10.24
CA TYR A 83 -6.81 14.20 9.22
C TYR A 83 -7.03 15.71 9.28
N ARG A 84 -8.28 16.19 9.36
CA ARG A 84 -8.58 17.62 9.52
C ARG A 84 -7.98 18.21 10.80
N ARG A 85 -8.00 17.45 11.90
CA ARG A 85 -7.48 17.91 13.20
C ARG A 85 -5.96 18.06 13.19
N GLN A 86 -5.26 17.14 12.53
CA GLN A 86 -3.80 17.11 12.49
C GLN A 86 -3.21 17.86 11.29
N TRP A 87 -4.02 18.11 10.27
CA TRP A 87 -3.57 18.82 9.08
C TRP A 87 -3.20 20.26 9.42
N HIS A 88 -1.95 20.60 9.12
CA HIS A 88 -1.44 21.96 9.20
C HIS A 88 -0.52 22.17 8.00
N PRO A 89 -0.78 23.19 7.16
CA PRO A 89 0.01 23.41 5.95
C PRO A 89 1.49 23.73 6.26
N ASP A 90 1.76 24.27 7.45
CA ASP A 90 3.09 24.74 7.85
C ASP A 90 3.94 23.70 8.58
N LEU A 91 3.34 22.60 9.05
CA LEU A 91 4.01 21.65 9.95
C LEU A 91 4.52 20.37 9.26
N GLY A 92 4.43 20.32 7.93
CA GLY A 92 4.99 19.23 7.13
C GLY A 92 4.07 17.99 7.02
N PRO A 93 4.53 16.96 6.28
CA PRO A 93 3.66 15.91 5.74
C PRO A 93 3.23 14.83 6.73
N ASP A 94 3.81 14.82 7.93
CA ASP A 94 3.75 13.67 8.82
C ASP A 94 2.61 13.74 9.85
N LEU A 95 1.91 14.87 9.94
CA LEU A 95 0.91 15.06 10.98
C LEU A 95 -0.44 14.43 10.64
N GLY A 96 -0.99 14.66 9.45
CA GLY A 96 -2.28 14.08 9.04
C GLY A 96 -2.11 12.83 8.18
N LYS A 97 -2.75 11.72 8.56
CA LYS A 97 -2.74 10.47 7.78
C LYS A 97 -4.14 10.11 7.30
N LEU A 98 -4.23 9.74 6.03
CA LEU A 98 -5.39 9.06 5.47
C LEU A 98 -5.05 7.59 5.24
N PHE A 99 -6.04 6.73 5.33
CA PHE A 99 -6.01 5.34 4.93
C PHE A 99 -7.16 5.03 3.99
N TRP A 100 -6.95 3.99 3.20
CA TRP A 100 -7.85 3.61 2.12
C TRP A 100 -8.12 2.11 2.20
N LEU A 101 -9.37 1.74 2.43
CA LEU A 101 -9.84 0.36 2.43
C LEU A 101 -10.38 0.04 1.03
N PRO A 102 -9.69 -0.79 0.23
CA PRO A 102 -10.22 -1.25 -1.05
C PRO A 102 -11.32 -2.29 -0.84
N ALA A 103 -12.36 -2.27 -1.68
CA ALA A 103 -13.40 -3.30 -1.72
C ALA A 103 -12.84 -4.67 -2.14
N SER A 104 -11.80 -4.66 -2.98
CA SER A 104 -11.13 -5.84 -3.52
C SER A 104 -9.62 -5.58 -3.54
N PRO A 105 -8.90 -5.87 -2.44
CA PRO A 105 -7.46 -5.63 -2.36
C PRO A 105 -6.69 -6.45 -3.40
N GLN A 106 -5.76 -5.81 -4.11
CA GLN A 106 -4.86 -6.47 -5.06
C GLN A 106 -3.43 -6.36 -4.54
N LEU A 107 -2.77 -7.49 -4.24
CA LEU A 107 -1.46 -7.53 -3.55
C LEU A 107 -0.35 -6.75 -4.26
N ASN A 108 -0.40 -6.65 -5.58
CA ASN A 108 0.63 -5.98 -6.39
C ASN A 108 0.21 -4.60 -6.90
N ALA A 109 -0.93 -4.08 -6.45
CA ALA A 109 -1.38 -2.73 -6.82
C ALA A 109 -0.91 -1.71 -5.77
N ALA A 110 -0.16 -0.70 -6.22
CA ALA A 110 0.10 0.47 -5.39
C ALA A 110 -1.12 1.40 -5.42
N LEU A 111 -1.36 2.09 -4.31
CA LEU A 111 -2.32 3.17 -4.28
C LEU A 111 -1.70 4.42 -4.92
N THR A 112 -2.45 5.05 -5.81
CA THR A 112 -2.20 6.40 -6.30
C THR A 112 -3.37 7.29 -5.90
N VAL A 113 -3.08 8.46 -5.33
CA VAL A 113 -4.07 9.49 -5.03
C VAL A 113 -3.71 10.76 -5.79
N THR A 114 -4.58 11.16 -6.72
CA THR A 114 -4.48 12.44 -7.41
C THR A 114 -5.32 13.48 -6.66
N ALA A 115 -4.69 14.49 -6.08
CA ALA A 115 -5.36 15.57 -5.37
C ALA A 115 -5.41 16.82 -6.25
N THR A 116 -6.57 17.45 -6.36
CA THR A 116 -6.76 18.66 -7.16
C THR A 116 -7.51 19.74 -6.39
N SER A 117 -7.04 20.98 -6.45
CA SER A 117 -7.67 22.15 -5.82
C SER A 117 -7.25 23.43 -6.52
N GLY A 118 -8.19 24.31 -6.88
CA GLY A 118 -7.89 25.64 -7.42
C GLY A 118 -6.91 25.66 -8.61
N GLY A 119 -6.92 24.64 -9.48
CA GLY A 119 -6.00 24.49 -10.60
C GLY A 119 -4.66 23.83 -10.27
N ARG A 120 -4.36 23.58 -8.99
CA ARG A 120 -3.23 22.76 -8.55
C ARG A 120 -3.58 21.27 -8.64
N THR A 121 -2.60 20.46 -9.03
CA THR A 121 -2.67 18.99 -9.01
C THR A 121 -1.43 18.44 -8.34
N GLU A 122 -1.62 17.56 -7.36
CA GLU A 122 -0.57 16.81 -6.67
C GLU A 122 -0.87 15.31 -6.83
N THR A 123 0.16 14.47 -6.94
CA THR A 123 0.00 13.01 -7.00
C THR A 123 0.82 12.37 -5.91
N TYR A 124 0.15 11.56 -5.10
CA TYR A 124 0.75 10.81 -4.00
C TYR A 124 0.66 9.33 -4.31
N SER A 125 1.72 8.59 -4.04
CA SER A 125 1.69 7.14 -4.09
C SER A 125 1.89 6.60 -2.67
N ALA A 126 1.02 5.69 -2.27
CA ALA A 126 1.25 4.86 -1.10
C ALA A 126 1.70 3.48 -1.57
N GLY A 127 2.65 2.91 -0.84
CA GLY A 127 3.24 1.61 -1.16
C GLY A 127 2.28 0.44 -0.92
N SER A 128 2.81 -0.64 -0.37
CA SER A 128 2.09 -1.90 -0.23
C SER A 128 0.88 -1.82 0.72
N LEU A 129 -0.09 -2.71 0.48
CA LEU A 129 -1.15 -3.01 1.44
C LEU A 129 -0.57 -3.38 2.80
N ALA A 130 -1.16 -2.80 3.85
CA ALA A 130 -0.99 -3.20 5.24
C ALA A 130 -2.27 -3.88 5.74
N THR A 131 -2.22 -4.44 6.94
CA THR A 131 -3.39 -5.00 7.64
C THR A 131 -3.68 -4.14 8.85
N ASN A 132 -4.94 -3.75 9.04
CA ASN A 132 -5.39 -2.99 10.19
C ASN A 132 -5.68 -3.88 11.42
N ASP A 133 -5.97 -3.28 12.57
CA ASP A 133 -6.26 -4.02 13.81
C ASP A 133 -7.50 -4.94 13.71
N ALA A 134 -8.40 -4.65 12.76
CA ALA A 134 -9.56 -5.49 12.45
C ALA A 134 -9.26 -6.58 11.40
N GLY A 135 -7.99 -6.79 11.03
CA GLY A 135 -7.58 -7.79 10.04
C GLY A 135 -7.87 -7.41 8.59
N GLN A 136 -8.25 -6.17 8.30
CA GLN A 136 -8.61 -5.69 6.96
C GLN A 136 -7.39 -5.16 6.21
N ALA A 137 -7.30 -5.49 4.93
CA ALA A 137 -6.33 -4.90 4.03
C ALA A 137 -6.60 -3.39 3.87
N MET A 138 -5.56 -2.56 3.99
CA MET A 138 -5.64 -1.12 3.88
C MET A 138 -4.38 -0.53 3.23
N TYR A 139 -4.50 0.62 2.60
CA TYR A 139 -3.36 1.45 2.22
C TYR A 139 -3.24 2.62 3.20
N PRO A 140 -2.29 2.61 4.16
CA PRO A 140 -1.99 3.81 4.94
C PRO A 140 -1.22 4.80 4.06
N SER A 141 -1.56 6.08 4.12
CA SER A 141 -0.97 7.12 3.27
C SER A 141 -0.70 8.42 4.05
N GLY A 142 0.48 9.00 3.82
CA GLY A 142 0.76 10.39 4.15
C GLY A 142 0.45 11.23 2.92
N ILE A 143 -0.65 11.99 2.96
CA ILE A 143 -1.09 12.85 1.86
C ILE A 143 -0.97 14.29 2.35
N PRO A 144 0.17 14.97 2.12
CA PRO A 144 0.35 16.34 2.55
C PRO A 144 -0.33 17.31 1.59
N LEU A 145 -1.56 17.73 1.91
CA LEU A 145 -2.25 18.75 1.14
C LEU A 145 -1.66 20.12 1.48
N PRO A 146 -1.11 20.88 0.52
CA PRO A 146 -0.22 22.02 0.79
C PRO A 146 -0.94 23.31 1.22
N ALA A 147 -2.27 23.36 1.14
CA ALA A 147 -3.03 24.58 1.41
C ALA A 147 -4.47 24.26 1.82
N ALA A 148 -5.09 25.21 2.52
CA ALA A 148 -6.52 25.18 2.82
C ALA A 148 -7.34 25.24 1.52
N GLY A 149 -8.59 24.79 1.61
CA GLY A 149 -9.54 24.77 0.49
C GLY A 149 -10.17 23.40 0.26
N THR A 150 -10.95 23.32 -0.81
CA THR A 150 -11.62 22.09 -1.22
C THR A 150 -10.75 21.31 -2.19
N TRP A 151 -10.36 20.11 -1.77
CA TRP A 151 -9.54 19.18 -2.51
C TRP A 151 -10.37 18.01 -3.01
N LYS A 152 -10.33 17.77 -4.33
CA LYS A 152 -10.81 16.52 -4.92
C LYS A 152 -9.68 15.50 -4.93
N LEU A 153 -9.86 14.41 -4.18
CA LEU A 153 -8.93 13.30 -4.02
C LEU A 153 -9.45 12.09 -4.80
N VAL A 154 -8.77 11.72 -5.88
CA VAL A 154 -9.10 10.52 -6.67
C VAL A 154 -8.11 9.41 -6.32
N ALA A 155 -8.61 8.37 -5.67
CA ALA A 155 -7.85 7.19 -5.30
C ALA A 155 -8.01 6.08 -6.34
N GLN A 156 -6.88 5.46 -6.68
CA GLN A 156 -6.83 4.35 -7.63
C GLN A 156 -5.81 3.31 -7.17
N ALA A 157 -6.21 2.03 -7.18
CA ALA A 157 -5.29 0.90 -7.00
C ALA A 157 -5.80 -0.29 -7.82
N GLY A 158 -5.03 -0.71 -8.81
CA GLY A 158 -5.49 -1.69 -9.81
C GLY A 158 -6.75 -1.18 -10.51
N ASP A 159 -7.81 -1.99 -10.49
CA ASP A 159 -9.11 -1.61 -11.06
C ASP A 159 -9.98 -0.80 -10.09
N GLY A 160 -9.59 -0.71 -8.82
CA GLY A 160 -10.35 0.01 -7.79
C GLY A 160 -10.27 1.52 -8.00
N TRP A 161 -11.41 2.20 -7.81
CA TRP A 161 -11.52 3.65 -7.95
C TRP A 161 -12.41 4.26 -6.86
N GLY A 162 -12.04 5.46 -6.38
CA GLY A 162 -12.87 6.30 -5.50
C GLY A 162 -12.53 7.78 -5.65
N CYS A 163 -13.49 8.66 -5.37
CA CYS A 163 -13.30 10.11 -5.42
C CYS A 163 -13.97 10.82 -4.24
N PHE A 164 -13.20 11.67 -3.56
CA PHE A 164 -13.59 12.33 -2.31
C PHE A 164 -13.30 13.82 -2.39
N GLU A 165 -14.30 14.65 -2.08
CA GLU A 165 -14.16 16.10 -2.00
C GLU A 165 -14.02 16.52 -0.54
N LEU A 166 -12.78 16.80 -0.13
CA LEU A 166 -12.38 17.14 1.22
C LEU A 166 -12.12 18.64 1.34
N THR A 167 -12.85 19.32 2.22
CA THR A 167 -12.56 20.71 2.58
C THR A 167 -11.68 20.78 3.83
N LEU A 168 -10.61 21.58 3.75
CA LEU A 168 -9.69 21.95 4.81
C LEU A 168 -9.79 23.47 5.04
N LEU A 169 -9.77 23.89 6.32
CA LEU A 169 -9.98 25.27 6.74
C LEU A 169 -8.72 25.85 7.39
#